data_AF-A0A8J7DIV4-F1
#
_entry.id   AF-A0A8J7DIV4-F1
#
_cell.length_a   1.000
_cell.length_b   1.000
_cell.length_c   1.000
_cell.angle_alpha   90.00
_cell.angle_beta   90.00
_cell.angle_gamma   90.00
#
_symmetry.space_group_name_H-M   'P 1'
#
loop_
_entity.id
_entity.type
_entity.pdbx_description
1 polymer ?
#
loop_
_entity_poly.entity_id
_entity_poly.type
_entity_poly.pdbx_seq_one_letter_code
_entity_poly.pdbx_strand_id
1 'polypeptide(L)'
;MPRKLTQIDTFAQKLIEELPPSQRPYPGEQTYVATSARLIHQALQKYCQETGTNPPQVDTIRNWFYYPTPRWAIAVLHHAIKLHVVA
;
A
#
# COMPACT_ATOMS: atom_id res chain seq x y z
N MET A 1 -21.66 2.97 -6.11
CA MET A 1 -20.86 3.95 -6.87
C MET A 1 -19.41 3.49 -6.86
N PRO A 2 -18.69 3.49 -8.00
CA PRO A 2 -17.28 3.12 -8.03
C PRO A 2 -16.44 4.14 -7.25
N ARG A 3 -15.56 3.67 -6.37
CA ARG A 3 -14.63 4.54 -5.62
C ARG A 3 -13.68 5.22 -6.61
N LYS A 4 -13.45 6.53 -6.45
CA LYS A 4 -12.41 7.23 -7.22
C LYS A 4 -11.05 6.63 -6.88
N LEU A 5 -10.28 6.25 -7.91
CA LEU A 5 -8.91 5.80 -7.74
C LEU A 5 -8.09 6.93 -7.10
N THR A 6 -7.51 6.63 -5.95
CA THR A 6 -6.63 7.52 -5.20
C THR A 6 -5.18 7.21 -5.53
N GLN A 7 -4.23 8.08 -5.14
CA GLN A 7 -2.81 7.78 -5.33
C GLN A 7 -2.39 6.49 -4.64
N ILE A 8 -2.99 6.16 -3.49
CA ILE A 8 -2.69 4.91 -2.79
C ILE A 8 -3.11 3.66 -3.57
N ASP A 9 -4.11 3.77 -4.45
CA ASP A 9 -4.52 2.67 -5.32
C ASP A 9 -3.47 2.30 -6.34
N THR A 10 -2.71 3.28 -6.83
CA THR A 10 -1.59 3.01 -7.75
C THR A 10 -0.48 2.22 -7.06
N PHE A 11 -0.16 2.53 -5.80
CA PHE A 11 0.82 1.74 -5.03
C PHE A 11 0.28 0.36 -4.70
N ALA A 12 -0.99 0.28 -4.29
CA ALA A 12 -1.66 -0.98 -4.01
C ALA A 12 -1.66 -1.92 -5.21
N GLN A 13 -1.99 -1.41 -6.41
CA GLN A 13 -1.97 -2.18 -7.66
C GLN A 13 -0.58 -2.76 -7.94
N LYS A 14 0.48 -1.94 -7.84
CA LYS A 14 1.85 -2.43 -8.05
C LYS A 14 2.24 -3.53 -7.08
N LEU A 15 1.91 -3.39 -5.80
CA LEU A 15 2.19 -4.41 -4.79
C LEU A 15 1.36 -5.68 -5.01
N ILE A 16 0.12 -5.55 -5.50
CA ILE A 16 -0.74 -6.70 -5.84
C ILE A 16 -0.21 -7.42 -7.09
N GLU A 17 0.33 -6.70 -8.07
CA GLU A 17 0.93 -7.30 -9.26
C GLU A 17 2.14 -8.20 -8.94
N GLU A 18 2.84 -7.94 -7.83
CA GLU A 18 3.91 -8.81 -7.33
C GLU A 18 3.40 -10.12 -6.72
N LEU A 19 2.11 -10.21 -6.35
CA LEU A 19 1.53 -11.45 -5.84
C LEU A 19 1.33 -12.49 -6.95
N PRO A 20 1.29 -13.80 -6.62
CA PRO A 20 0.87 -14.83 -7.56
C PRO A 20 -0.53 -14.53 -8.11
N PRO A 21 -0.84 -14.82 -9.39
CA PRO A 21 -2.14 -14.51 -10.00
C PRO A 21 -3.35 -15.05 -9.21
N SER A 22 -3.20 -16.20 -8.55
CA SER A 22 -4.24 -16.82 -7.71
C SER A 22 -4.54 -16.06 -6.41
N GLN A 23 -3.71 -15.11 -6.02
CA GLN A 23 -3.83 -14.33 -4.79
C GLN A 23 -4.05 -12.82 -5.05
N ARG A 24 -4.22 -12.41 -6.32
CA ARG A 24 -4.44 -11.01 -6.69
C ARG A 24 -5.91 -10.65 -6.51
N PRO A 25 -6.30 -9.86 -5.50
CA PRO A 25 -7.67 -9.38 -5.40
C PRO A 25 -7.94 -8.36 -6.51
N TYR A 26 -9.15 -8.39 -7.06
CA TYR A 26 -9.54 -7.44 -8.09
C TYR A 26 -9.95 -6.08 -7.50
N PRO A 27 -9.65 -4.96 -8.17
CA PRO A 27 -10.15 -3.64 -7.77
C PRO A 27 -11.68 -3.65 -7.72
N GLY A 28 -12.24 -3.51 -6.50
CA GLY A 28 -13.70 -3.57 -6.28
C GLY A 28 -14.16 -4.76 -5.44
N GLU A 29 -13.30 -5.77 -5.24
CA GLU A 29 -13.55 -6.82 -4.25
C GLU A 29 -13.39 -6.28 -2.82
N GLN A 30 -14.19 -6.81 -1.89
CA GLN A 30 -14.09 -6.45 -0.46
C GLN A 30 -12.69 -6.70 0.11
N THR A 31 -12.02 -7.74 -0.38
CA THR A 31 -10.67 -8.14 0.04
C THR A 31 -9.60 -7.22 -0.51
N TYR A 32 -9.85 -6.47 -1.59
CA TYR A 32 -8.86 -5.60 -2.23
C TYR A 32 -8.24 -4.63 -1.25
N VAL A 33 -9.06 -3.85 -0.55
CA VAL A 33 -8.57 -2.82 0.39
C VAL A 33 -7.85 -3.47 1.58
N ALA A 34 -8.37 -4.59 2.08
CA ALA A 34 -7.76 -5.30 3.21
C ALA A 34 -6.37 -5.87 2.85
N THR A 35 -6.26 -6.53 1.70
CA THR A 35 -4.99 -7.07 1.19
C THR A 35 -4.03 -5.94 0.85
N SER A 36 -4.49 -4.90 0.15
CA SER A 36 -3.67 -3.74 -0.19
C SER A 36 -3.11 -3.05 1.04
N ALA A 37 -3.93 -2.81 2.06
CA ALA A 37 -3.48 -2.19 3.31
C ALA A 37 -2.43 -3.05 4.03
N ARG A 38 -2.55 -4.39 4.00
CA ARG A 38 -1.53 -5.29 4.56
C ARG A 38 -0.21 -5.24 3.79
N LEU A 39 -0.25 -5.24 2.46
CA LEU A 39 0.96 -5.14 1.63
C LEU A 39 1.67 -3.81 1.84
N ILE A 40 0.91 -2.72 1.85
CA ILE A 40 1.42 -1.37 2.12
C ILE A 40 2.01 -1.28 3.53
N HIS A 41 1.36 -1.90 4.52
CA HIS A 41 1.90 -1.98 5.87
C HIS A 41 3.26 -2.69 5.89
N GLN A 42 3.41 -3.82 5.19
CA GLN A 42 4.68 -4.54 5.12
C GLN A 42 5.78 -3.69 4.48
N ALA A 43 5.46 -2.97 3.39
CA ALA A 43 6.40 -2.07 2.75
C ALA A 43 6.84 -0.92 3.69
N LEU A 44 5.88 -0.31 4.39
CA LEU A 44 6.17 0.72 5.38
C LEU A 44 6.94 0.18 6.59
N GLN A 45 6.61 -1.02 7.06
CA GLN A 45 7.28 -1.66 8.18
C GLN A 45 8.76 -1.88 7.90
N LYS A 46 9.12 -2.33 6.70
CA LYS A 46 10.52 -2.50 6.30
C LYS A 46 11.29 -1.16 6.37
N TYR A 47 10.72 -0.11 5.78
CA TYR A 47 11.31 1.23 5.85
C TYR A 47 11.39 1.79 7.27
N CYS A 48 10.34 1.59 8.07
CA CYS A 48 10.28 2.02 9.46
C CYS A 48 11.32 1.30 10.33
N GLN A 49 11.57 0.00 10.09
CA GLN A 49 12.64 -0.74 10.75
C GLN A 49 14.03 -0.19 10.43
N GLU A 50 14.29 0.19 9.18
CA GLU A 50 15.57 0.79 8.76
C GLU A 50 15.79 2.18 9.37
N THR A 51 14.72 2.93 9.61
CA THR A 51 14.76 4.30 10.14
C THR A 51 14.56 4.40 11.66
N GLY A 52 14.27 3.29 12.34
CA GLY A 52 13.95 3.25 13.78
C GLY A 52 12.62 3.93 14.13
N THR A 53 11.69 4.04 13.17
CA THR A 53 10.36 4.61 13.38
C THR A 53 9.30 3.51 13.51
N ASN A 54 8.12 3.86 14.03
CA ASN A 54 7.00 2.93 14.13
C ASN A 54 6.08 3.05 12.90
N PRO A 55 5.74 1.95 12.23
CA PRO A 55 4.78 1.98 11.14
C PRO A 55 3.37 2.28 11.67
N PRO A 56 2.52 2.94 10.87
CA PRO A 56 1.12 3.15 11.21
C PRO A 56 0.36 1.82 11.21
N GLN A 57 -0.68 1.70 12.04
CA GLN A 57 -1.52 0.52 12.09
C GLN A 57 -2.20 0.25 10.74
N VAL A 58 -2.45 -1.03 10.44
CA VAL A 58 -3.11 -1.47 9.19
C VAL A 58 -4.46 -0.79 8.99
N ASP A 59 -5.24 -0.56 10.05
CA ASP A 59 -6.53 0.13 9.95
C ASP A 59 -6.37 1.62 9.58
N THR A 60 -5.31 2.28 10.05
CA THR A 60 -4.96 3.64 9.61
C THR A 60 -4.63 3.67 8.12
N ILE A 61 -3.90 2.67 7.63
CA ILE A 61 -3.57 2.52 6.20
C ILE A 61 -4.84 2.25 5.39
N ARG A 62 -5.76 1.42 5.91
CA ARG A 62 -7.06 1.16 5.29
C ARG A 62 -7.85 2.46 5.10
N ASN A 63 -7.79 3.37 6.08
CA ASN A 63 -8.47 4.66 5.99
C ASN A 63 -7.93 5.53 4.85
N TRP A 64 -6.67 5.39 4.45
CA TRP A 64 -6.09 6.17 3.34
C TRP A 64 -6.70 5.84 1.96
N PHE A 65 -7.43 4.74 1.84
CA PHE A 65 -8.22 4.43 0.64
C PHE A 65 -9.51 5.27 0.54
N TYR A 66 -9.98 5.81 1.66
CA TYR A 66 -11.21 6.59 1.76
C TYR A 66 -10.96 8.07 2.08
N TYR A 67 -9.81 8.38 2.66
CA TYR A 67 -9.40 9.71 3.08
C TYR A 67 -8.05 10.10 2.47
N PRO A 68 -7.72 11.40 2.41
CA PRO A 68 -6.43 11.85 1.89
C PRO A 68 -5.25 11.14 2.58
N THR A 69 -4.39 10.52 1.77
CA THR A 69 -3.19 9.85 2.26
C THR A 69 -2.17 10.89 2.72
N PRO A 70 -1.50 10.71 3.88
CA PRO A 70 -0.43 11.61 4.31
C PRO A 70 0.70 11.70 3.28
N ARG A 71 1.19 12.91 3.01
CA ARG A 71 2.25 13.15 2.02
C ARG A 71 3.54 12.39 2.30
N TRP A 72 3.92 12.27 3.57
CA TRP A 72 5.10 11.50 3.97
C TRP A 72 4.96 10.02 3.61
N ALA A 73 3.76 9.44 3.77
CA ALA A 73 3.52 8.03 3.46
C ALA A 73 3.65 7.77 1.96
N ILE A 74 3.15 8.70 1.13
CA ILE A 74 3.33 8.65 -0.33
C ILE A 74 4.81 8.70 -0.71
N ALA A 75 5.60 9.57 -0.08
CA ALA A 75 7.03 9.69 -0.34
C ALA A 75 7.78 8.39 0.03
N VAL A 76 7.47 7.80 1.19
CA VAL A 76 8.06 6.54 1.63
C VAL A 76 7.68 5.39 0.70
N LEU A 77 6.42 5.29 0.29
CA LEU A 77 5.97 4.24 -0.64
C LEU A 77 6.61 4.38 -2.02
N HIS A 78 6.80 5.61 -2.51
CA HIS A 78 7.58 5.87 -3.72
C HIS A 78 9.02 5.37 -3.60
N HIS A 79 9.66 5.61 -2.45
CA HIS A 79 11.02 5.15 -2.19
C HIS A 79 11.10 3.62 -2.12
N ALA A 80 10.18 2.98 -1.40
CA ALA A 80 10.12 1.53 -1.24
C ALA A 80 9.90 0.80 -2.58
N ILE A 81 8.99 1.28 -3.42
CA ILE A 81 8.76 0.70 -4.75
C ILE A 81 9.98 0.91 -5.66
N LYS A 82 10.64 2.08 -5.61
CA LYS A 82 11.82 2.33 -6.43
C LYS A 82 12.98 1.38 -6.08
N LEU A 83 13.13 1.02 -4.81
CA LEU A 83 14.13 0.06 -4.35
C LEU A 83 13.82 -1.38 -4.80
N HIS A 84 12.54 -1.77 -4.84
CA HIS A 84 12.13 -3.10 -5.32
C HIS A 84 12.31 -3.31 -6.83
N VAL A 85 12.23 -2.25 -7.64
CA VAL A 85 12.41 -2.34 -9.11
C VAL A 85 13.89 -2.44 -9.52
N VAL A 86 14.83 -2.17 -8.60
CA VAL A 86 16.28 -2.08 -8.89
C VAL A 86 17.07 -3.23 -8.25
N ALA A 87 16.41 -4.16 -7.56
CA ALA A 87 17.04 -5.31 -6.91
C ALA A 87 16.82 -6.61 -7.70
#